data_AF-A0A7Y2FG33-F1
#
_entry.id   AF-A0A7Y2FG33-F1
#
_cell.length_a   1.000
_cell.length_b   1.000
_cell.length_c   1.000
_cell.angle_alpha   90.00
_cell.angle_beta   90.00
_cell.angle_gamma   90.00
#
_symmetry.space_group_name_H-M   'P 1'
#
loop_
_entity.id
_entity.type
_entity.pdbx_description
1 polymer ?
#
loop_
_entity_poly.entity_id
_entity_poly.type
_entity_poly.pdbx_seq_one_letter_code
_entity_poly.pdbx_strand_id
1 'polypeptide(L)'
;MLHAPAADPEVRAITVDSRNVRPGSLFVAMRGYVEDGHAYLRAARDAGAVAAVVEKRDDSLDHWPQIVVSDTRRILGGLAHE
;
A
#
# COMPACT_ATOMS: atom_id res chain seq x y z
N MET A 1 -4.43 -21.92 -0.20
CA MET A 1 -5.71 -21.44 0.35
C MET A 1 -5.49 -20.01 0.81
N LEU A 2 -6.07 -19.04 0.10
CA LEU A 2 -5.96 -17.61 0.46
C LEU A 2 -7.00 -17.33 1.53
N HIS A 3 -6.56 -17.11 2.77
CA HIS A 3 -7.42 -16.56 3.82
C HIS A 3 -7.57 -15.07 3.52
N ALA A 4 -8.68 -14.67 2.90
CA ALA A 4 -9.07 -13.26 2.90
C ALA A 4 -9.46 -12.89 4.34
N PRO A 5 -8.99 -11.76 4.90
CA PRO A 5 -9.48 -11.29 6.19
C PRO A 5 -11.01 -11.09 6.10
N ALA A 6 -11.71 -11.23 7.23
CA ALA A 6 -13.16 -11.36 7.33
C ALA A 6 -14.00 -10.13 6.90
N ALA A 7 -13.39 -9.12 6.27
CA ALA A 7 -14.04 -8.03 5.54
C ALA A 7 -12.98 -7.35 4.64
N ASP A 8 -13.38 -6.89 3.46
CA ASP A 8 -12.56 -5.97 2.67
C ASP A 8 -12.34 -4.69 3.49
N PRO A 9 -11.08 -4.29 3.78
CA PRO A 9 -10.84 -3.12 4.61
C PRO A 9 -11.33 -1.85 3.91
N GLU A 10 -12.06 -1.02 4.65
CA GLU A 10 -12.50 0.29 4.15
C GLU A 10 -11.29 1.20 3.90
N VAL A 11 -11.08 1.57 2.64
CA VAL A 11 -10.04 2.53 2.23
C VAL A 11 -10.64 3.94 2.25
N ARG A 12 -10.12 4.79 3.15
CA ARG A 12 -10.61 6.16 3.35
C ARG A 12 -9.78 7.23 2.64
N ALA A 13 -8.53 6.90 2.29
CA ALA A 13 -7.61 7.77 1.58
C ALA A 13 -6.53 6.94 0.88
N ILE A 14 -5.96 7.46 -0.20
CA ILE A 14 -4.82 6.86 -0.90
C ILE A 14 -3.64 7.81 -0.79
N THR A 15 -2.45 7.30 -0.43
CA THR A 15 -1.23 8.13 -0.37
C THR A 15 0.00 7.35 -0.82
N VAL A 16 0.92 8.06 -1.47
CA VAL A 16 2.27 7.58 -1.82
C VAL A 16 3.34 8.08 -0.86
N ASP A 17 3.00 9.03 0.01
CA ASP A 17 3.87 9.60 1.01
C ASP A 17 3.54 8.96 2.36
N SER A 18 4.47 8.18 2.90
CA SER A 18 4.32 7.46 4.17
C SER A 18 4.07 8.42 5.34
N ARG A 19 4.53 9.66 5.24
CA ARG A 19 4.33 10.71 6.27
C ARG A 19 2.89 11.22 6.32
N ASN A 20 2.12 11.00 5.26
CA ASN A 20 0.71 11.39 5.17
C ASN A 20 -0.25 10.24 5.47
N VAL A 21 0.27 9.06 5.82
CA VAL A 21 -0.56 7.90 6.20
C VAL A 21 -1.36 8.23 7.46
N ARG A 22 -2.64 7.85 7.43
CA ARG A 22 -3.58 7.96 8.54
C ARG A 22 -4.35 6.65 8.69
N PRO A 23 -5.03 6.40 9.81
CA PRO A 23 -5.91 5.26 9.96
C PRO A 23 -6.92 5.17 8.79
N GLY A 24 -6.96 4.02 8.12
CA GLY A 24 -7.81 3.80 6.93
C GLY A 24 -7.14 4.12 5.59
N SER A 25 -5.87 4.52 5.56
CA SER A 25 -5.16 4.78 4.31
C SER A 25 -4.82 3.49 3.55
N LEU A 26 -4.85 3.56 2.22
CA LEU A 26 -4.15 2.66 1.32
C LEU A 26 -2.81 3.32 0.96
N PHE A 27 -1.70 2.68 1.32
CA PHE A 27 -0.37 3.17 1.00
C PHE A 27 0.11 2.59 -0.35
N VAL A 28 0.61 3.42 -1.25
CA VAL A 28 1.14 2.99 -2.55
C VAL A 28 2.65 3.11 -2.53
N ALA A 29 3.34 1.98 -2.40
CA ALA A 29 4.79 1.91 -2.35
C ALA A 29 5.37 2.07 -3.75
N MET A 30 5.64 3.32 -4.14
CA MET A 30 6.31 3.61 -5.40
C MET A 30 7.81 3.55 -5.25
N ARG A 31 8.48 2.92 -6.21
CA ARG A 31 9.92 3.05 -6.37
C ARG A 31 10.24 4.39 -7.02
N GLY A 32 10.85 5.31 -6.27
CA GLY A 32 11.35 6.59 -6.77
C GLY A 32 12.75 6.46 -7.39
N TYR A 33 13.27 7.57 -7.93
CA TYR A 33 14.67 7.65 -8.37
C TYR A 33 15.64 7.74 -7.19
N VAL A 34 15.20 8.35 -6.08
CA VAL A 34 16.02 8.64 -4.90
C VAL A 34 15.70 7.69 -3.76
N GLU A 35 14.42 7.39 -3.52
CA GLU A 35 13.97 6.53 -2.43
C GLU A 35 13.03 5.43 -2.94
N ASP A 36 13.08 4.25 -2.32
CA ASP A 36 12.19 3.13 -2.59
C ASP A 36 11.07 3.11 -1.55
N GLY A 37 9.82 3.38 -1.98
CA GLY A 37 8.64 3.41 -1.13
C GLY A 37 8.40 2.12 -0.34
N HIS A 38 8.90 0.99 -0.83
CA HIS A 38 8.78 -0.31 -0.15
C HIS A 38 9.51 -0.34 1.20
N ALA A 39 10.53 0.51 1.39
CA ALA A 39 11.22 0.63 2.67
C ALA A 39 10.31 1.15 3.80
N TYR A 40 9.17 1.80 3.47
CA TYR A 40 8.26 2.40 4.43
C TYR A 40 7.01 1.58 4.72
N LEU A 41 6.91 0.34 4.22
CA LEU A 41 5.70 -0.49 4.41
C LEU A 41 5.38 -0.73 5.89
N ARG A 42 6.39 -1.01 6.72
CA ARG A 42 6.20 -1.18 8.16
C ARG A 42 5.70 0.11 8.81
N ALA A 43 6.31 1.24 8.49
CA ALA A 43 5.88 2.54 9.00
C ALA A 43 4.44 2.89 8.58
N ALA A 44 4.04 2.58 7.34
CA ALA A 44 2.69 2.79 6.86
C ALA A 44 1.67 1.91 7.61
N ARG A 45 1.98 0.62 7.80
CA ARG A 45 1.16 -0.29 8.62
C ARG A 45 0.98 0.25 10.03
N ASP A 46 2.07 0.64 10.68
CA ASP A 46 2.06 1.15 12.06
C ASP A 46 1.32 2.49 12.20
N ALA A 47 1.32 3.31 11.16
CA ALA A 47 0.54 4.56 11.07
C ALA A 47 -0.96 4.35 10.78
N GLY A 48 -1.40 3.09 10.59
CA GLY A 48 -2.81 2.72 10.42
C GLY A 48 -3.26 2.53 8.97
N ALA A 49 -2.33 2.38 8.02
CA ALA A 49 -2.70 1.93 6.69
C ALA A 49 -3.31 0.52 6.75
N VAL A 50 -4.45 0.36 6.08
CA VAL A 50 -5.21 -0.90 6.10
C VAL A 50 -4.72 -1.92 5.08
N ALA A 51 -3.98 -1.43 4.07
CA ALA A 51 -3.35 -2.23 3.04
C ALA A 51 -2.22 -1.43 2.36
N ALA A 52 -1.40 -2.10 1.56
CA ALA A 52 -0.48 -1.46 0.62
C ALA A 52 -0.61 -1.99 -0.81
N VAL A 53 -0.33 -1.13 -1.79
CA VAL A 53 -0.03 -1.50 -3.17
C VAL A 53 1.48 -1.56 -3.33
N VAL A 54 1.99 -2.69 -3.82
CA VAL A 54 3.43 -2.99 -3.88
C VAL A 54 3.79 -3.64 -5.21
N GLU A 55 5.04 -3.51 -5.64
CA GLU A 55 5.57 -4.23 -6.82
C GLU A 55 6.02 -5.65 -6.44
N LYS A 56 6.38 -5.83 -5.17
CA LYS A 56 6.76 -7.11 -4.61
C LYS A 56 6.19 -7.24 -3.20
N ARG A 57 5.62 -8.40 -2.90
CA ARG A 57 5.15 -8.74 -1.55
C ARG A 57 6.30 -8.71 -0.56
N ASP A 58 6.08 -8.07 0.58
CA ASP A 58 6.93 -8.16 1.77
C ASP A 58 6.33 -9.19 2.75
N ASP A 59 6.92 -10.38 2.78
CA ASP A 59 6.47 -11.48 3.65
C ASP A 59 6.76 -11.23 5.14
N SER A 60 7.53 -10.19 5.49
CA SER A 60 7.81 -9.80 6.89
C SER A 60 6.66 -9.02 7.55
N LEU A 61 5.59 -8.75 6.79
CA LEU A 61 4.39 -8.02 7.25
C LEU A 61 3.19 -8.94 7.46
N ASP A 62 3.43 -10.22 7.71
CA ASP A 62 2.42 -11.22 8.08
C ASP A 62 1.22 -11.24 7.11
N HIS A 63 0.00 -11.27 7.67
CA HIS A 63 -1.28 -11.23 6.96
C HIS A 63 -1.74 -9.81 6.59
N TRP A 64 -0.88 -8.79 6.70
CA TRP A 64 -1.27 -7.44 6.31
C TRP A 64 -1.54 -7.40 4.80
N PRO A 65 -2.72 -6.89 4.36
CA PRO A 65 -3.11 -6.94 2.95
C PRO A 65 -2.12 -6.18 2.04
N GLN A 66 -1.65 -6.88 1.01
CA GLN A 66 -0.74 -6.33 0.00
C GLN A 66 -1.26 -6.66 -1.39
N ILE A 67 -1.54 -5.63 -2.17
CA ILE A 67 -1.97 -5.71 -3.55
C ILE A 67 -0.72 -5.64 -4.41
N VAL A 68 -0.30 -6.79 -4.94
CA VAL A 68 0.90 -6.88 -5.78
C VAL A 68 0.54 -6.50 -7.22
N VAL A 69 1.21 -5.50 -7.76
CA VAL A 69 1.02 -5.02 -9.14
C VAL A 69 2.35 -5.05 -9.89
N SER A 70 2.31 -5.21 -11.21
CA SER A 70 3.53 -5.26 -12.01
C SER A 70 4.26 -3.92 -12.12
N ASP A 71 3.54 -2.80 -11.96
CA ASP A 71 4.07 -1.43 -11.98
C ASP A 71 3.12 -0.50 -11.20
N THR A 72 3.61 0.08 -10.11
CA THR A 72 2.80 0.95 -9.23
C THR A 72 2.50 2.32 -9.85
N ARG A 73 3.38 2.84 -10.71
CA ARG A 73 3.19 4.15 -11.36
C ARG A 73 2.06 4.12 -12.37
N ARG A 74 1.92 3.00 -13.09
CA ARG A 74 0.84 2.82 -14.06
C ARG A 74 -0.55 2.81 -13.41
N ILE A 75 -0.65 2.31 -12.18
CA ILE A 75 -1.92 2.24 -11.43
C ILE A 75 -2.38 3.64 -10.99
N LEU A 76 -1.47 4.49 -10.50
CA LEU A 76 -1.82 5.85 -10.07
C LEU A 76 -2.31 6.73 -11.23
N GLY A 77 -1.78 6.52 -12.44
CA GLY A 77 -2.28 7.20 -13.64
C GLY A 77 -3.74 6.89 -13.97
N GLY A 78 -4.25 5.72 -13.54
CA GLY A 78 -5.66 5.35 -13.70
C GLY A 78 -6.57 5.86 -12.58
N LEU A 79 -6.06 5.97 -11.35
CA LEU A 79 -6.84 6.43 -10.18
C LEU A 79 -7.07 7.95 -10.14
N ALA A 80 -6.30 8.73 -10.91
CA ALA A 80 -6.43 10.19 -10.96
C ALA A 80 -7.54 10.69 -11.92
N HIS A 81 -8.31 9.79 -12.55
CA HIS A 81 -9.33 10.12 -13.54
C HIS A 81 -10.77 9.83 -13.11
N GLU A 82 -11.05 9.70 -11.81
CA GLU A 82 -12.42 9.48 -11.30
C GLU A 82 -12.83 10.53 -10.25
#